data_AF-A0A0X3PKA5-F1
#
_entry.id   AF-A0A0X3PKA5-F1
#
_cell.length_a   1.000
_cell.length_b   1.000
_cell.length_c   1.000
_cell.angle_alpha   90.00
_cell.angle_beta   90.00
_cell.angle_gamma   90.00
#
_symmetry.space_group_name_H-M   'P 1'
#
loop_
_entity.id
_entity.type
_entity.pdbx_description
1 polymer ?
#
loop_
_entity_poly.entity_id
_entity_poly.type
_entity_poly.pdbx_seq_one_letter_code
_entity_poly.pdbx_strand_id
1 'polypeptide(L)'
;MDTRLSNSIYFACRKCRKMLFHSDALVHHTQMDSYSESCKSGELFTESLDWTSAVTREIEGKLNCPRCNAKVGSYNWCGEPCTCGRWVTPAFHFSRKNLDELRTPVVTGAEACSFSPPVSSGNAAAAAAVQSTDGTSTLAS
;
A
#
# COMPACT_ATOMS: atom_id res chain seq x y z
N MET A 1 6.28 25.15 4.72
CA MET A 1 4.82 25.32 4.87
C MET A 1 4.17 24.55 3.74
N ASP A 2 4.00 23.25 3.90
CA ASP A 2 3.46 22.36 2.85
C ASP A 2 1.92 22.34 2.91
N THR A 3 1.30 23.35 2.30
CA THR A 3 -0.16 23.45 2.12
C THR A 3 -0.68 22.54 1.00
N ARG A 4 -0.21 21.29 0.91
CA ARG A 4 -0.68 20.32 -0.10
C ARG A 4 -1.60 19.23 0.43
N LEU A 5 -2.10 19.34 1.67
CA LEU A 5 -3.12 18.44 2.23
C LEU A 5 -4.55 18.82 1.79
N SER A 6 -4.74 19.19 0.53
CA SER A 6 -6.07 19.45 -0.04
C SER A 6 -6.64 18.17 -0.64
N ASN A 7 -7.63 17.55 0.03
CA ASN A 7 -8.43 16.43 -0.51
C ASN A 7 -7.64 15.26 -1.11
N SER A 8 -6.73 14.68 -0.33
CA SER A 8 -6.03 13.46 -0.70
C SER A 8 -7.03 12.27 -0.72
N ILE A 9 -7.26 11.72 -1.91
CA ILE A 9 -8.10 10.52 -2.12
C ILE A 9 -7.18 9.30 -2.15
N TYR A 10 -7.55 8.26 -1.41
CA TYR A 10 -6.86 6.98 -1.45
C TYR A 10 -7.83 5.84 -1.75
N PHE A 11 -7.29 4.80 -2.35
CA PHE A 11 -8.03 3.61 -2.74
C PHE A 11 -7.65 2.46 -1.83
N ALA A 12 -8.66 1.87 -1.19
CA ALA A 12 -8.50 0.76 -0.27
C ALA A 12 -9.22 -0.49 -0.78
N CYS A 13 -8.71 -1.67 -0.43
CA CYS A 13 -9.39 -2.92 -0.71
C CYS A 13 -10.78 -2.95 -0.05
N ARG A 14 -11.83 -3.21 -0.83
CA ARG A 14 -13.22 -3.21 -0.32
C ARG A 14 -13.47 -4.23 0.80
N LYS A 15 -12.79 -5.37 0.76
CA LYS A 15 -12.98 -6.46 1.74
C LYS A 15 -12.34 -6.19 3.11
N CYS A 16 -11.19 -5.52 3.15
CA CYS A 16 -10.38 -5.41 4.39
C CYS A 16 -9.86 -3.99 4.69
N ARG A 17 -10.24 -3.01 3.87
CA ARG A 17 -9.85 -1.59 3.96
C ARG A 17 -8.35 -1.33 3.98
N LYS A 18 -7.50 -2.29 3.59
CA LYS A 18 -6.06 -2.04 3.39
C LYS A 18 -5.90 -1.04 2.25
N MET A 19 -5.26 0.09 2.53
CA MET A 19 -4.86 1.08 1.54
C MET A 19 -3.91 0.43 0.53
N LEU A 20 -4.20 0.60 -0.76
CA LEU A 20 -3.44 0.03 -1.87
C LEU A 20 -2.63 1.09 -2.62
N PHE A 21 -3.23 2.26 -2.88
CA PHE A 21 -2.55 3.38 -3.56
C PHE A 21 -3.29 4.70 -3.33
N HIS A 22 -2.57 5.79 -3.60
CA HIS A 22 -3.09 7.15 -3.57
C HIS A 22 -3.58 7.60 -4.95
N SER A 23 -4.39 8.65 -5.03
CA SER A 23 -4.84 9.24 -6.29
C SER A 23 -3.70 9.66 -7.21
N ASP A 24 -2.53 9.96 -6.65
CA ASP A 24 -1.36 10.41 -7.41
C ASP A 24 -0.74 9.30 -8.26
N ALA A 25 -1.00 8.03 -7.93
CA ALA A 25 -0.53 6.89 -8.70
C ALA A 25 -1.42 6.58 -9.92
N LEU A 26 -2.54 7.32 -10.09
CA LEU A 26 -3.47 7.10 -11.19
C LEU A 26 -2.90 7.63 -12.51
N VAL A 27 -2.96 6.80 -13.55
CA VAL A 27 -2.62 7.21 -14.92
C VAL A 27 -3.81 7.96 -15.51
N HIS A 28 -3.63 9.26 -15.69
CA HIS A 28 -4.61 10.11 -16.36
C HIS A 28 -4.50 9.96 -17.88
N HIS A 29 -5.60 9.55 -18.51
CA HIS A 29 -5.74 9.60 -19.95
C HIS A 29 -7.13 10.12 -20.32
N THR A 30 -7.22 10.80 -21.46
CA THR A 30 -8.45 11.41 -21.98
C THR A 30 -9.13 10.48 -22.97
N GLN A 31 -10.46 10.54 -23.05
CA GLN A 31 -11.20 9.89 -24.15
C GLN A 31 -10.82 10.54 -25.48
N MET A 32 -10.65 9.74 -26.52
CA MET A 32 -10.23 10.22 -27.84
C MET A 32 -11.27 11.18 -28.46
N ASP A 33 -12.53 11.06 -28.05
CA ASP A 33 -13.66 11.85 -28.55
C ASP A 33 -14.03 13.05 -27.65
N SER A 34 -13.26 13.33 -26.59
CA SER A 34 -13.61 14.37 -25.60
C SER A 34 -12.36 15.07 -25.06
N TYR A 35 -12.12 16.29 -25.53
CA TYR A 35 -10.93 17.11 -25.29
C TYR A 35 -10.64 17.51 -23.82
N SER A 36 -11.40 17.05 -22.81
CA SER A 36 -11.17 17.50 -21.42
C SER A 36 -11.67 16.59 -20.29
N GLU A 37 -12.28 15.42 -20.55
CA GLU A 37 -12.78 14.57 -19.47
C GLU A 37 -11.79 13.45 -19.13
N SER A 38 -11.47 13.34 -17.83
CA SER A 38 -10.74 12.20 -17.26
C SER A 38 -11.49 10.90 -17.55
N CYS A 39 -10.79 9.85 -17.96
CA CYS A 39 -11.42 8.56 -18.25
C CYS A 39 -12.33 8.04 -17.12
N LYS A 40 -13.65 8.00 -17.39
CA LYS A 40 -14.71 7.49 -16.50
C LYS A 40 -14.95 5.99 -16.69
N SER A 41 -13.90 5.20 -16.96
CA SER A 41 -14.03 3.75 -17.12
C SER A 41 -14.45 3.08 -15.80
N GLY A 42 -14.84 1.81 -15.84
CA GLY A 42 -15.07 1.01 -14.63
C GLY A 42 -13.79 0.69 -13.83
N GLU A 43 -12.64 1.06 -14.38
CA GLU A 43 -11.32 0.61 -13.93
C GLU A 43 -10.36 1.78 -13.73
N LEU A 44 -9.49 1.65 -12.75
CA LEU A 44 -8.49 2.65 -12.39
C LEU A 44 -7.14 2.14 -12.85
N PHE A 45 -6.50 2.85 -13.78
CA PHE A 45 -5.16 2.52 -14.23
C PHE A 45 -4.14 3.19 -13.33
N THR A 46 -3.07 2.48 -12.99
CA THR A 46 -1.95 3.01 -12.23
C THR A 46 -0.63 2.75 -12.95
N GLU A 47 0.40 3.48 -12.55
CA GLU A 47 1.77 3.02 -12.77
C GLU A 47 2.07 1.77 -11.91
N SER A 48 3.23 1.14 -12.14
CA SER A 48 3.64 0.00 -11.31
C SER A 48 3.85 0.46 -9.88
N LEU A 49 3.21 -0.20 -8.91
CA LEU A 49 3.33 0.10 -7.49
C LEU A 49 4.38 -0.81 -6.84
N ASP A 50 5.02 -0.33 -5.78
CA ASP A 50 6.03 -1.11 -5.04
C ASP A 50 5.50 -2.50 -4.65
N TRP A 51 4.27 -2.56 -4.13
CA TRP A 51 3.68 -3.83 -3.71
C TRP A 51 3.22 -4.72 -4.86
N THR A 52 2.93 -4.16 -6.05
CA THR A 52 2.59 -4.97 -7.22
C THR A 52 3.85 -5.56 -7.86
N SER A 53 4.96 -4.82 -7.86
CA SER A 53 6.23 -5.30 -8.43
C SER A 53 6.71 -6.63 -7.85
N ALA A 54 6.45 -6.88 -6.56
CA ALA A 54 6.83 -8.11 -5.88
C ALA A 54 6.00 -9.35 -6.30
N VAL A 55 4.81 -9.14 -6.89
CA VAL A 55 3.83 -10.20 -7.21
C VAL A 55 3.59 -10.39 -8.71
N THR A 56 4.13 -9.53 -9.57
CA THR A 56 3.92 -9.58 -11.02
C THR A 56 5.11 -10.20 -11.77
N ARG A 57 5.30 -11.51 -11.61
CA ARG A 57 6.40 -12.27 -12.26
C ARG A 57 6.11 -12.69 -13.71
N GLU A 58 4.83 -12.80 -14.06
CA GLU A 58 4.36 -13.19 -15.39
C GLU A 58 4.10 -11.94 -16.24
N ILE A 59 3.87 -12.11 -17.55
CA ILE A 59 3.55 -10.99 -18.47
C ILE A 59 2.18 -10.39 -18.15
N GLU A 60 1.23 -11.24 -17.79
CA GLU A 60 -0.13 -10.84 -17.44
C GLU A 60 -0.60 -11.63 -16.22
N GLY A 61 -1.56 -11.10 -15.47
CA GLY A 61 -2.09 -11.81 -14.32
C GLY A 61 -3.07 -11.01 -13.48
N LYS A 62 -3.42 -11.56 -12.31
CA LYS A 62 -4.40 -10.97 -11.38
C LYS A 62 -3.68 -10.22 -10.26
N LEU A 63 -4.25 -9.09 -9.85
CA LEU A 63 -3.81 -8.36 -8.65
C LEU A 63 -4.74 -8.73 -7.49
N ASN A 64 -4.14 -9.29 -6.44
CA ASN A 64 -4.82 -9.64 -5.20
C ASN A 64 -4.37 -8.73 -4.07
N CYS A 65 -5.28 -8.39 -3.16
CA CYS A 65 -4.97 -7.59 -1.99
C CYS A 65 -3.91 -8.31 -1.12
N PRO A 66 -2.80 -7.65 -0.76
CA PRO A 66 -1.72 -8.28 0.00
C PRO A 66 -2.14 -8.68 1.43
N ARG A 67 -3.23 -8.10 1.96
CA ARG A 67 -3.74 -8.41 3.30
C ARG A 67 -4.71 -9.59 3.33
N CYS A 68 -5.66 -9.64 2.40
CA CYS A 68 -6.79 -10.59 2.46
C CYS A 68 -6.93 -11.47 1.22
N ASN A 69 -6.00 -11.36 0.27
CA ASN A 69 -5.94 -12.09 -0.98
C ASN A 69 -7.19 -11.99 -1.88
N ALA A 70 -8.07 -11.01 -1.63
CA ALA A 70 -9.22 -10.75 -2.50
C ALA A 70 -8.75 -10.13 -3.83
N LYS A 71 -9.35 -10.51 -4.95
CA LYS A 71 -9.06 -9.91 -6.26
C LYS A 71 -9.43 -8.42 -6.23
N VAL A 72 -8.47 -7.56 -6.59
CA VAL A 72 -8.65 -6.10 -6.66
C VAL A 72 -8.48 -5.56 -8.08
N GLY A 73 -7.75 -6.28 -8.93
CA GLY A 73 -7.47 -5.86 -10.31
C GLY A 73 -6.80 -6.95 -11.14
N SER A 74 -6.20 -6.52 -12.24
CA SER A 74 -5.35 -7.35 -13.11
C SER A 74 -4.22 -6.49 -13.68
N TYR A 75 -3.23 -7.12 -14.28
CA TYR A 75 -2.12 -6.43 -14.91
C TYR A 75 -1.72 -7.09 -16.23
N ASN A 76 -1.17 -6.28 -17.14
CA ASN A 76 -0.53 -6.74 -18.37
C ASN A 76 0.67 -5.84 -18.69
N TRP A 77 1.88 -6.42 -18.68
CA TRP A 77 3.12 -5.69 -18.95
C TRP A 77 3.24 -5.22 -20.40
N CYS A 78 2.63 -5.93 -21.36
CA CYS A 78 2.57 -5.53 -22.76
C CYS A 78 1.56 -4.38 -22.99
N GLY A 79 0.71 -4.11 -22.00
CA GLY A 79 -0.35 -3.12 -22.08
C GLY A 79 -1.66 -3.65 -22.63
N GLU A 80 -2.72 -2.88 -22.43
CA GLU A 80 -4.10 -3.22 -22.82
C GLU A 80 -4.86 -1.94 -23.24
N PRO A 81 -5.89 -2.08 -24.09
CA PRO A 81 -6.77 -0.97 -24.41
C PRO A 81 -7.70 -0.66 -23.24
N CYS A 82 -7.73 0.59 -22.79
CA CYS A 82 -8.77 1.09 -21.90
C CYS A 82 -10.08 1.25 -22.69
N THR A 83 -11.22 1.15 -22.00
CA THR A 83 -12.56 1.35 -22.58
C THR A 83 -12.76 2.73 -23.20
N CYS A 84 -11.89 3.70 -22.92
CA CYS A 84 -11.87 5.02 -23.56
C CYS A 84 -11.20 5.01 -24.96
N GLY A 85 -10.71 3.85 -25.42
CA GLY A 85 -9.99 3.68 -26.67
C GLY A 85 -8.48 3.92 -26.60
N ARG A 86 -7.94 4.31 -25.43
CA ARG A 86 -6.49 4.56 -25.28
C ARG A 86 -5.75 3.29 -24.89
N TRP A 87 -4.63 3.03 -25.56
CA TRP A 87 -3.68 1.99 -25.15
C TRP A 87 -2.87 2.44 -23.93
N VAL A 88 -2.82 1.62 -22.88
CA VAL A 88 -2.07 1.90 -21.64
C VAL A 88 -0.96 0.86 -21.48
N THR A 89 0.28 1.28 -21.20
CA THR A 89 1.42 0.37 -21.00
C THR A 89 2.40 0.92 -19.95
N PRO A 90 2.80 0.12 -18.95
CA PRO A 90 2.20 -1.17 -18.59
C PRO A 90 0.76 -0.97 -18.07
N ALA A 91 -0.12 -1.94 -18.30
CA ALA A 91 -1.53 -1.85 -17.92
C ALA A 91 -1.76 -2.48 -16.54
N PHE A 92 -1.52 -1.72 -15.47
CA PHE A 92 -1.99 -2.08 -14.14
C PHE A 92 -3.36 -1.45 -13.91
N HIS A 93 -4.42 -2.27 -13.79
CA HIS A 93 -5.77 -1.76 -13.63
C HIS A 93 -6.49 -2.38 -12.43
N PHE A 94 -7.23 -1.55 -11.70
CA PHE A 94 -8.00 -1.95 -10.53
C PHE A 94 -9.50 -1.74 -10.78
N SER A 95 -10.31 -2.73 -10.40
CA SER A 95 -11.76 -2.61 -10.56
C SER A 95 -12.33 -1.73 -9.45
N ARG A 96 -13.03 -0.64 -9.81
CA ARG A 96 -13.70 0.24 -8.82
C ARG A 96 -14.67 -0.53 -7.92
N LYS A 97 -15.26 -1.64 -8.39
CA LYS A 97 -16.17 -2.49 -7.60
C LYS A 97 -15.47 -3.25 -6.46
N ASN A 98 -14.16 -3.44 -6.56
CA ASN A 98 -13.35 -4.16 -5.56
C ASN A 98 -12.58 -3.20 -4.64
N LEU A 99 -12.76 -1.90 -4.85
CA LEU A 99 -12.10 -0.83 -4.10
C LEU A 99 -13.13 0.05 -3.39
N ASP A 100 -12.67 0.71 -2.34
CA ASP A 100 -13.34 1.85 -1.72
C ASP A 100 -12.49 3.09 -1.97
N GLU A 101 -13.15 4.15 -2.44
CA GLU A 101 -12.57 5.48 -2.56
C GLU A 101 -12.80 6.22 -1.25
N LEU A 102 -11.72 6.55 -0.56
CA LEU A 102 -11.76 7.17 0.75
C LEU A 102 -11.05 8.52 0.68
N ARG A 103 -11.68 9.55 1.23
CA ARG A 103 -11.08 10.86 1.40
C ARG A 103 -10.50 10.93 2.80
N THR A 104 -9.25 11.32 2.91
CA THR A 104 -8.69 11.67 4.21
C THR A 104 -9.39 12.94 4.68
N PRO A 105 -10.15 12.94 5.79
CA PRO A 105 -10.65 14.18 6.34
C PRO A 105 -9.44 15.05 6.67
N VAL A 106 -9.49 16.32 6.24
CA VAL A 106 -8.46 17.30 6.59
C VAL A 106 -8.44 17.38 8.11
N VAL A 107 -7.38 16.86 8.73
CA VAL A 107 -7.11 17.11 10.14
C VAL A 107 -6.58 18.54 10.19
N THR A 108 -7.49 19.52 10.22
CA THR A 108 -7.17 20.83 10.78
C THR A 108 -6.72 20.57 12.21
N GLY A 109 -5.47 20.92 12.51
CA GLY A 109 -4.71 20.39 13.64
C GLY A 109 -5.35 20.47 15.03
N ALA A 110 -4.70 19.71 15.93
CA ALA A 110 -5.03 19.33 17.31
C ALA A 110 -5.86 18.03 17.37
N GLU A 111 -5.37 16.86 17.78
CA GLU A 111 -4.20 16.53 18.58
C GLU A 111 -3.57 15.21 18.11
N ALA A 112 -2.26 15.11 18.29
CA ALA A 112 -1.54 13.87 18.13
C ALA A 112 -2.07 12.85 19.15
N CYS A 113 -2.95 11.94 18.72
CA CYS A 113 -3.15 10.70 19.44
C CYS A 113 -1.85 9.90 19.32
N SER A 114 -1.01 10.07 20.32
CA SER A 114 0.03 9.15 20.75
C SER A 114 -0.43 7.70 20.54
N PHE A 115 -0.05 7.13 19.41
CA PHE A 115 0.00 5.69 19.21
C PHE A 115 1.13 5.17 20.09
N SER A 116 0.85 5.00 21.37
CA SER A 116 1.67 4.13 22.21
C SER A 116 1.51 2.71 21.67
N PRO A 117 2.60 1.99 21.32
CA PRO A 117 2.49 0.59 20.93
C PRO A 117 1.94 -0.24 22.10
N PRO A 118 1.18 -1.32 21.83
CA PRO A 118 0.73 -2.21 22.88
C PRO A 118 1.92 -2.98 23.45
N VAL A 119 2.40 -2.61 24.63
CA VAL A 119 3.28 -3.47 25.44
C VAL A 119 2.42 -4.50 26.16
N SER A 120 2.21 -5.63 25.50
CA SER A 120 1.75 -6.86 26.15
C SER A 120 2.98 -7.70 26.47
N SER A 121 3.30 -7.86 27.76
CA SER A 121 3.67 -9.14 28.39
C SER A 121 4.02 -8.92 29.87
N GLY A 122 3.07 -9.24 30.76
CA GLY A 122 3.42 -9.80 32.08
C GLY A 122 3.95 -11.22 31.84
N ASN A 123 4.91 -11.73 32.58
CA ASN A 123 4.86 -11.98 34.01
C ASN A 123 6.25 -12.25 34.60
N ALA A 124 6.41 -11.83 35.86
CA ALA A 124 7.56 -12.11 36.70
C ALA A 124 7.48 -13.54 37.29
N ALA A 125 8.61 -14.23 37.32
CA ALA A 125 8.88 -15.28 38.30
C ALA A 125 10.38 -15.28 38.62
N ALA A 126 10.67 -15.18 39.92
CA ALA A 126 11.98 -15.14 40.53
C ALA A 126 12.69 -16.50 40.50
N ALA A 127 14.03 -16.51 40.57
CA ALA A 127 14.77 -17.19 41.63
C ALA A 127 16.31 -17.06 41.48
N ALA A 128 16.91 -16.78 42.65
CA ALA A 128 18.19 -17.28 43.16
C ALA A 128 19.52 -16.84 42.53
N ALA A 129 20.23 -16.06 43.33
CA ALA A 129 21.67 -15.81 43.31
C ALA A 129 22.50 -17.08 43.54
N VAL A 130 23.71 -17.10 42.99
CA VAL A 130 24.93 -17.60 43.65
C VAL A 130 26.13 -16.74 43.24
N GLN A 131 26.97 -16.41 44.22
CA GLN A 131 28.14 -15.54 44.11
C GLN A 131 29.45 -16.36 43.92
N SER A 132 30.45 -15.69 43.35
CA SER A 132 31.91 -15.86 43.58
C SER A 132 32.55 -17.14 42.98
N THR A 133 33.77 -17.13 42.43
CA THR A 133 35.03 -16.53 42.90
C THR A 133 36.07 -16.40 41.79
N ASP A 134 36.98 -15.46 42.04
CA ASP A 134 38.32 -15.20 41.49
C ASP A 134 39.17 -16.41 41.06
N GLY A 135 40.11 -16.14 40.14
CA GLY A 135 41.46 -16.69 40.30
C GLY A 135 42.16 -17.25 39.07
N THR A 136 43.18 -16.49 38.65
CA THR A 136 44.54 -16.98 38.34
C THR A 136 44.97 -17.02 36.87
N SER A 137 45.72 -15.97 36.55
CA SER A 137 46.70 -15.83 35.47
C SER A 137 47.83 -16.88 35.57
N THR A 138 48.27 -17.51 34.48
CA THR A 138 49.69 -17.91 34.31
C THR A 138 50.07 -18.00 32.83
N LEU A 139 51.31 -17.56 32.58
CA LEU A 139 52.06 -17.35 31.34
C LEU A 139 52.54 -18.62 30.63
N ALA A 140 52.92 -18.42 29.37
CA ALA A 140 54.09 -18.97 28.65
C ALA A 140 54.21 -20.50 28.45
N SER A 141 54.31 -20.91 27.18
CA SER A 141 55.60 -21.12 26.47
C SER A 141 55.36 -21.31 24.98
#